data_AF-A0A9D2B5G2-F1
#
_entry.id   AF-A0A9D2B5G2-F1
#
_cell.length_a   1.000
_cell.length_b   1.000
_cell.length_c   1.000
_cell.angle_alpha   90.00
_cell.angle_beta   90.00
_cell.angle_gamma   90.00
#
_symmetry.space_group_name_H-M   'P 1'
#
loop_
_entity.id
_entity.type
_entity.pdbx_description
1 polymer ?
#
loop_
_entity_poly.entity_id
_entity_poly.type
_entity_poly.pdbx_seq_one_letter_code
_entity_poly.pdbx_strand_id
1 'polypeptide(L)'
;MAQEPPLTTAERAAIEARIETLSTELDSLRQQLTRDRLQSDSGQPDLSKVVTTASEQELEPVEQRRQLERESLRNPFSITAHRRNYILPLSYNQRVNEATFGKIDDNGTPDRTEMSFQLSAKFNLAEQLFGNYGGDLYFAYTQRSWWQAYNTDSSSPFRETNYEPELFLDFENRLNVLGWTNINNRVSINHQSNGRSDPLSRSWNRVILESTFLKDDWLVSVAPHWRVPESDGDDDNPDIERYMGYGDITVARRFGNSEASLQWHGNPSSGNMGTQLDYSWPMFGSIRGHLQYFYGYGDSMIDYDHRTQRIGIGFSINPLFTSGSDPYFE
;
A
#
# COMPACT_ATOMS: atom_id res chain seq x y z
N MET A 1 -12.94 -20.69 -32.34
CA MET A 1 -13.75 -20.64 -31.11
C MET A 1 -14.77 -19.54 -31.32
N ALA A 2 -16.06 -19.86 -31.29
CA ALA A 2 -17.10 -18.84 -31.44
C ALA A 2 -17.17 -18.04 -30.13
N GLN A 3 -17.02 -16.71 -30.21
CA GLN A 3 -17.32 -15.82 -29.09
C GLN A 3 -18.83 -15.88 -28.83
N GLU A 4 -19.22 -16.08 -27.58
CA GLU A 4 -20.63 -15.96 -27.20
C GLU A 4 -21.12 -14.54 -27.51
N PRO A 5 -22.37 -14.39 -28.01
CA PRO A 5 -22.93 -13.09 -28.27
C PRO A 5 -23.04 -12.26 -26.98
N PRO A 6 -22.87 -10.93 -27.05
CA PRO A 6 -23.02 -10.08 -25.88
C PRO A 6 -24.44 -10.16 -25.31
N LEU A 7 -24.54 -10.15 -23.98
CA LEU A 7 -25.81 -10.19 -23.25
C LEU A 7 -26.73 -9.05 -23.67
N THR A 8 -28.02 -9.33 -23.81
CA THR A 8 -29.04 -8.30 -23.98
C THR A 8 -29.21 -7.50 -22.69
N THR A 9 -29.74 -6.27 -22.79
CA THR A 9 -30.02 -5.42 -21.62
C THR A 9 -30.93 -6.11 -20.60
N ALA A 10 -31.89 -6.90 -21.06
CA ALA A 10 -32.80 -7.65 -20.20
C ALA A 10 -32.09 -8.80 -19.46
N GLU A 11 -31.18 -9.51 -20.14
CA GLU A 11 -30.39 -10.58 -19.52
C GLU A 11 -29.40 -10.01 -18.51
N ARG A 12 -28.75 -8.88 -18.82
CA ARG A 12 -27.87 -8.18 -17.86
C ARG A 12 -28.65 -7.78 -16.60
N ALA A 13 -29.80 -7.12 -16.76
CA ALA A 13 -30.63 -6.71 -15.63
C ALA A 13 -31.14 -7.90 -14.80
N ALA A 14 -31.47 -9.02 -15.44
CA ALA A 14 -31.88 -10.25 -14.74
C ALA A 14 -30.73 -10.88 -13.96
N ILE A 15 -29.52 -10.88 -14.50
CA ILE A 15 -28.30 -11.35 -13.82
C ILE A 15 -27.98 -10.45 -12.63
N GLU A 16 -28.01 -9.13 -12.80
CA GLU A 16 -27.77 -8.15 -11.73
C GLU A 16 -28.78 -8.32 -10.57
N ALA A 17 -30.08 -8.42 -10.88
CA ALA A 17 -31.11 -8.66 -9.87
C ALA A 17 -30.93 -10.00 -9.16
N ARG A 18 -30.43 -11.02 -9.86
CA ARG A 18 -30.14 -12.33 -9.27
C ARG A 18 -28.93 -12.27 -8.34
N ILE A 19 -27.88 -11.53 -8.72
CA ILE A 19 -26.72 -11.27 -7.87
C ILE A 19 -27.17 -10.54 -6.61
N GLU A 20 -28.02 -9.51 -6.71
CA GLU A 20 -28.55 -8.77 -5.56
C GLU A 20 -29.44 -9.64 -4.64
N THR A 21 -30.19 -10.58 -5.21
CA THR A 21 -30.98 -11.51 -4.39
C THR A 21 -30.06 -12.47 -3.62
N LEU A 22 -29.07 -13.04 -4.31
CA LEU A 22 -28.12 -13.98 -3.72
C LEU A 22 -27.24 -13.31 -2.67
N SER A 23 -26.83 -12.06 -2.89
CA SER A 23 -26.06 -11.27 -1.92
C SER A 23 -26.85 -11.07 -0.63
N THR A 24 -28.12 -10.67 -0.75
CA THR A 24 -29.01 -10.48 0.39
C THR A 24 -29.24 -11.78 1.16
N GLU A 25 -29.42 -12.89 0.44
CA GLU A 25 -29.58 -14.22 1.05
C GLU A 25 -28.30 -14.64 1.79
N LEU A 26 -27.14 -14.42 1.19
CA LEU A 26 -25.84 -14.79 1.75
C LEU A 26 -25.49 -13.94 2.99
N ASP A 27 -25.79 -12.64 2.97
CA ASP A 27 -25.69 -11.76 4.14
C ASP A 27 -26.62 -12.23 5.27
N SER A 28 -27.85 -12.64 4.95
CA SER A 28 -28.80 -13.15 5.95
C SER A 28 -28.30 -14.45 6.61
N LEU A 29 -27.72 -15.36 5.83
CA LEU A 29 -27.15 -16.62 6.31
C LEU A 29 -25.90 -16.38 7.16
N ARG A 30 -25.02 -15.46 6.75
CA ARG A 30 -23.85 -15.06 7.53
C ARG A 30 -24.24 -14.43 8.86
N GLN A 31 -25.24 -13.55 8.88
CA GLN A 31 -25.77 -12.99 10.13
C GLN A 31 -26.38 -14.06 11.04
N GLN A 32 -27.05 -15.06 10.46
CA GLN A 32 -27.56 -16.21 11.21
C GLN A 32 -26.42 -17.01 11.83
N LEU A 33 -25.33 -17.25 11.07
CA LEU A 33 -24.15 -17.97 11.54
C LEU A 33 -23.40 -17.21 12.65
N THR A 34 -23.29 -15.88 12.52
CA THR A 34 -22.70 -15.01 13.55
C THR A 34 -23.57 -15.02 14.81
N ARG A 35 -24.90 -14.95 14.67
CA ARG A 35 -25.83 -15.05 15.82
C ARG A 35 -25.70 -16.38 16.54
N ASP A 36 -25.62 -17.49 15.81
CA ASP A 36 -25.45 -18.82 16.38
C ASP A 36 -24.12 -18.96 17.15
N ARG A 37 -23.02 -18.44 16.58
CA ARG A 37 -21.70 -18.38 17.23
C ARG A 37 -21.66 -17.48 18.47
N LEU A 38 -22.48 -16.42 18.52
CA LEU A 38 -22.56 -15.53 19.67
C LEU A 38 -23.50 -16.07 20.76
N GLN A 39 -24.50 -16.90 20.41
CA GLN A 39 -25.38 -17.56 21.37
C GLN A 39 -24.68 -18.70 22.13
N SER A 40 -23.62 -19.28 21.58
CA SER A 40 -22.84 -20.34 22.24
C SER A 40 -21.88 -19.83 23.32
N ASP A 41 -21.69 -18.52 23.48
CA ASP A 41 -20.80 -17.93 24.49
C ASP A 41 -21.59 -17.01 25.44
N SER A 42 -22.13 -17.59 26.52
CA SER A 42 -23.00 -16.90 27.46
C SER A 42 -22.23 -15.98 28.41
N GLY A 43 -22.51 -14.67 28.35
CA GLY A 43 -22.40 -13.79 29.54
C GLY A 43 -21.56 -12.51 29.44
N GLN A 44 -21.41 -11.87 28.28
CA GLN A 44 -20.65 -10.62 28.14
C GLN A 44 -21.44 -9.51 27.42
N PRO A 45 -21.06 -8.21 27.60
CA PRO A 45 -21.83 -7.05 27.17
C PRO A 45 -22.30 -7.13 25.71
N ASP A 46 -23.42 -6.47 25.40
CA ASP A 46 -24.09 -6.45 24.09
C ASP A 46 -23.22 -5.83 22.98
N LEU A 47 -22.16 -6.55 22.60
CA LEU A 47 -21.20 -6.23 21.54
C LEU A 47 -21.86 -6.27 20.15
N SER A 48 -23.06 -6.87 20.04
CA SER A 48 -23.80 -7.01 18.79
C SER A 48 -24.26 -5.67 18.18
N LYS A 49 -24.28 -4.59 18.98
CA LYS A 49 -24.56 -3.22 18.50
C LYS A 49 -23.32 -2.47 18.04
N VAL A 50 -22.13 -2.94 18.40
CA VAL A 50 -20.85 -2.26 18.16
C VAL A 50 -20.02 -2.97 17.10
N VAL A 51 -20.15 -4.30 17.03
CA VAL A 51 -19.43 -5.19 16.14
C VAL A 51 -20.42 -5.96 15.27
N THR A 52 -20.40 -5.72 13.97
CA THR A 52 -21.25 -6.40 12.98
C THR A 52 -20.41 -7.02 11.86
N THR A 53 -21.07 -7.69 10.92
CA THR A 53 -20.44 -8.11 9.65
C THR A 53 -20.82 -7.09 8.58
N ALA A 54 -19.82 -6.60 7.84
CA ALA A 54 -20.04 -5.66 6.75
C ALA A 54 -20.91 -6.26 5.64
N SER A 55 -21.83 -5.44 5.14
CA SER A 55 -22.74 -5.77 4.05
C SER A 55 -21.97 -5.96 2.75
N GLU A 56 -22.57 -6.65 1.78
CA GLU A 56 -21.98 -6.78 0.45
C GLU A 56 -21.83 -5.43 -0.27
N GLN A 57 -22.76 -4.49 -0.09
CA GLN A 57 -22.67 -3.16 -0.69
C GLN A 57 -21.43 -2.38 -0.20
N GLU A 58 -21.08 -2.48 1.08
CA GLU A 58 -19.88 -1.82 1.64
C GLU A 58 -18.57 -2.41 1.09
N LEU A 59 -18.58 -3.68 0.70
CA LEU A 59 -17.41 -4.42 0.26
C LEU A 59 -17.29 -4.54 -1.26
N GLU A 60 -18.31 -4.14 -2.01
CA GLU A 60 -18.34 -4.22 -3.47
C GLU A 60 -17.07 -3.64 -4.13
N PRO A 61 -16.56 -2.45 -3.76
CA PRO A 61 -15.34 -1.93 -4.37
C PRO A 61 -14.09 -2.78 -4.07
N VAL A 62 -14.04 -3.39 -2.89
CA VAL A 62 -12.94 -4.28 -2.48
C VAL A 62 -12.99 -5.58 -3.27
N GLU A 63 -14.18 -6.17 -3.38
CA GLU A 63 -14.39 -7.41 -4.14
C GLU A 63 -14.13 -7.21 -5.63
N GLN A 64 -14.55 -6.06 -6.19
CA GLN A 64 -14.25 -5.69 -7.57
C GLN A 64 -12.74 -5.64 -7.81
N ARG A 65 -11.96 -5.02 -6.92
CA ARG A 65 -10.49 -5.04 -7.03
C ARG A 65 -9.92 -6.43 -6.92
N ARG A 66 -10.37 -7.24 -5.96
CA ARG A 66 -9.92 -8.64 -5.82
C ARG A 66 -10.18 -9.45 -7.09
N GLN A 67 -11.33 -9.24 -7.72
CA GLN A 67 -11.65 -9.87 -8.99
C GLN A 67 -10.68 -9.42 -10.10
N LEU A 68 -10.43 -8.13 -10.27
CA LEU A 68 -9.46 -7.61 -11.24
C LEU A 68 -8.05 -8.15 -11.00
N GLU A 69 -7.64 -8.26 -9.73
CA GLU A 69 -6.34 -8.84 -9.35
C GLU A 69 -6.27 -10.35 -9.71
N ARG A 70 -7.35 -11.12 -9.49
CA ARG A 70 -7.45 -12.53 -9.90
C ARG A 70 -7.47 -12.72 -11.41
N GLU A 71 -8.11 -11.81 -12.14
CA GLU A 71 -8.11 -11.82 -13.61
C GLU A 71 -6.72 -11.53 -14.18
N SER A 72 -5.98 -10.61 -13.57
CA SER A 72 -4.57 -10.34 -13.89
C SER A 72 -3.68 -11.58 -13.73
N LEU A 73 -3.93 -12.45 -12.74
CA LEU A 73 -3.16 -13.69 -12.56
C LEU A 73 -3.32 -14.67 -13.74
N ARG A 74 -4.40 -14.57 -14.52
CA ARG A 74 -4.66 -15.44 -15.67
C ARG A 74 -3.98 -14.97 -16.95
N ASN A 75 -3.51 -13.71 -16.97
CA ASN A 75 -2.81 -13.16 -18.12
C ASN A 75 -1.29 -13.21 -17.84
N PRO A 76 -0.51 -14.03 -18.59
CA PRO A 76 0.92 -14.21 -18.35
C PRO A 76 1.77 -12.95 -18.62
N PHE A 77 1.18 -11.90 -19.20
CA PHE A 77 1.84 -10.63 -19.46
C PHE A 77 1.45 -9.53 -18.48
N SER A 78 0.50 -9.76 -17.56
CA SER A 78 0.12 -8.76 -16.56
C SER A 78 0.89 -8.89 -15.27
N ILE A 79 1.07 -7.74 -14.62
CA ILE A 79 1.68 -7.59 -13.30
C ILE A 79 0.63 -6.95 -12.39
N THR A 80 0.35 -7.59 -11.26
CA THR A 80 -0.59 -7.06 -10.28
C THR A 80 0.12 -6.06 -9.37
N ALA A 81 -0.43 -4.85 -9.26
CA ALA A 81 0.15 -3.81 -8.41
C ALA A 81 -0.01 -4.15 -6.92
N HIS A 82 1.03 -3.87 -6.13
CA HIS A 82 1.01 -4.04 -4.68
C HIS A 82 0.79 -2.70 -3.96
N ARG A 83 1.78 -1.81 -4.02
CA ARG A 83 1.67 -0.40 -3.64
C ARG A 83 1.45 0.46 -4.90
N ARG A 84 1.31 1.78 -4.72
CA ARG A 84 1.17 2.70 -5.85
C ARG A 84 2.44 2.71 -6.71
N ASN A 85 2.29 2.57 -8.02
CA ASN A 85 3.35 2.76 -9.00
C ASN A 85 3.32 4.20 -9.48
N TYR A 86 4.45 4.90 -9.40
CA TYR A 86 4.55 6.31 -9.78
C TYR A 86 5.93 6.66 -10.35
N ILE A 87 5.95 7.74 -11.13
CA ILE A 87 7.16 8.44 -11.57
C ILE A 87 6.93 9.93 -11.38
N LEU A 88 7.86 10.59 -10.69
CA LEU A 88 7.91 12.01 -10.42
C LEU A 88 9.16 12.57 -11.13
N PRO A 89 9.03 12.99 -12.40
CA PRO A 89 10.16 13.57 -13.13
C PRO A 89 10.75 14.79 -12.41
N LEU A 90 9.89 15.59 -11.76
CA LEU A 90 10.30 16.76 -11.02
C LEU A 90 10.08 16.53 -9.53
N SER A 91 11.15 16.18 -8.81
CA SER A 91 11.17 16.06 -7.35
C SER A 91 12.22 17.00 -6.77
N TYR A 92 11.77 18.04 -6.05
CA TYR A 92 12.65 19.03 -5.43
C TYR A 92 12.81 18.75 -3.94
N ASN A 93 14.04 18.46 -3.50
CA ASN A 93 14.42 18.30 -2.10
C ASN A 93 15.16 19.56 -1.61
N GLN A 94 14.56 20.25 -0.64
CA GLN A 94 15.13 21.48 -0.08
C GLN A 94 16.39 21.22 0.79
N ARG A 95 16.52 20.00 1.32
CA ARG A 95 17.57 19.61 2.27
C ARG A 95 18.20 18.30 1.82
N VAL A 96 18.94 18.33 0.71
CA VAL A 96 19.65 17.14 0.25
C VAL A 96 20.80 16.81 1.20
N ASN A 97 21.05 15.52 1.41
CA ASN A 97 22.14 15.02 2.24
C ASN A 97 23.48 15.09 1.47
N GLU A 98 24.10 16.26 1.49
CA GLU A 98 25.38 16.52 0.79
C GLU A 98 26.52 15.64 1.31
N ALA A 99 26.55 15.35 2.62
CA ALA A 99 27.58 14.52 3.22
C ALA A 99 27.55 13.08 2.69
N THR A 100 26.35 12.51 2.56
CA THR A 100 26.14 11.20 1.93
C THR A 100 26.45 11.24 0.45
N PHE A 101 26.04 12.30 -0.26
CA PHE A 101 26.30 12.40 -1.71
C PHE A 101 27.79 12.47 -2.03
N GLY A 102 28.59 13.15 -1.20
CA GLY A 102 30.05 13.19 -1.34
C GLY A 102 30.75 11.84 -1.14
N LYS A 103 30.03 10.76 -0.82
CA LYS A 103 30.52 9.37 -0.86
C LYS A 103 30.16 8.62 -2.14
N ILE A 104 29.26 9.19 -2.95
CA ILE A 104 28.85 8.68 -4.25
C ILE A 104 29.71 9.32 -5.34
N ASP A 105 29.92 10.64 -5.24
CA ASP A 105 30.83 11.40 -6.10
C ASP A 105 31.67 12.34 -5.22
N ASP A 106 32.95 11.98 -5.05
CA ASP A 106 33.89 12.68 -4.16
C ASP A 106 34.10 14.16 -4.53
N ASN A 107 33.88 14.53 -5.79
CA ASN A 107 34.07 15.90 -6.30
C ASN A 107 32.75 16.56 -6.70
N GLY A 108 31.63 15.87 -6.53
CA GLY A 108 30.31 16.31 -6.95
C GLY A 108 29.52 16.97 -5.82
N THR A 109 28.53 17.76 -6.22
CA THR A 109 27.49 18.25 -5.31
C THR A 109 26.15 17.76 -5.80
N PRO A 110 25.22 17.34 -4.91
CA PRO A 110 23.92 16.91 -5.36
C PRO A 110 23.09 18.10 -5.82
N ASP A 111 22.35 17.91 -6.91
CA ASP A 111 21.25 18.78 -7.25
C ASP A 111 20.08 18.55 -6.30
N ARG A 112 19.34 19.64 -6.07
CA ARG A 112 18.09 19.60 -5.31
C ARG A 112 16.95 18.98 -6.11
N THR A 113 17.05 18.95 -7.43
CA THR A 113 16.03 18.38 -8.31
C THR A 113 16.46 16.99 -8.74
N GLU A 114 15.60 16.01 -8.48
CA GLU A 114 15.78 14.61 -8.83
C GLU A 114 14.56 14.11 -9.60
N MET A 115 14.74 13.02 -10.33
CA MET A 115 13.64 12.15 -10.69
C MET A 115 13.46 11.12 -9.57
N SER A 116 12.24 10.92 -9.09
CA SER A 116 11.92 9.86 -8.13
C SER A 116 10.84 8.95 -8.68
N PHE A 117 10.92 7.65 -8.45
CA PHE A 117 9.90 6.71 -8.89
C PHE A 117 9.77 5.52 -7.95
N GLN A 118 8.59 4.91 -7.95
CA GLN A 118 8.30 3.67 -7.25
C GLN A 118 7.70 2.65 -8.20
N LEU A 119 8.27 1.44 -8.17
CA LEU A 119 7.72 0.24 -8.79
C LEU A 119 7.29 -0.72 -7.69
N SER A 120 6.08 -1.24 -7.77
CA SER A 120 5.55 -2.14 -6.74
C SER A 120 4.57 -3.16 -7.32
N ALA A 121 4.93 -4.42 -7.18
CA ALA A 121 4.19 -5.56 -7.71
C ALA A 121 4.01 -6.66 -6.66
N LYS A 122 2.92 -7.42 -6.77
CA LYS A 122 2.68 -8.65 -6.00
C LYS A 122 2.31 -9.81 -6.91
N PHE A 123 2.62 -11.00 -6.44
CA PHE A 123 2.40 -12.27 -7.11
C PHE A 123 1.72 -13.21 -6.10
N ASN A 124 0.54 -13.72 -6.45
CA ASN A 124 -0.10 -14.75 -5.65
C ASN A 124 0.68 -16.06 -5.84
N LEU A 125 1.08 -16.69 -4.73
CA LEU A 125 1.84 -17.94 -4.71
C LEU A 125 0.95 -19.13 -4.35
N ALA A 126 0.01 -18.92 -3.43
CA ALA A 126 -0.96 -19.92 -3.01
C ALA A 126 -2.20 -19.23 -2.43
N GLU A 127 -3.38 -19.80 -2.65
CA GLU A 127 -4.64 -19.34 -2.10
C GLU A 127 -5.12 -20.28 -0.99
N GLN A 128 -5.81 -19.72 0.02
CA GLN A 128 -6.51 -20.46 1.07
C GLN A 128 -5.64 -21.50 1.79
N LEU A 129 -4.42 -21.13 2.21
CA LEU A 129 -3.51 -22.05 2.90
C LEU A 129 -4.10 -22.61 4.20
N PHE A 130 -5.08 -21.93 4.80
CA PHE A 130 -5.79 -22.36 6.00
C PHE A 130 -7.26 -22.71 5.72
N GLY A 131 -7.61 -23.05 4.47
CA GLY A 131 -8.95 -23.46 4.07
C GLY A 131 -10.01 -22.39 4.34
N ASN A 132 -11.05 -22.73 5.10
CA ASN A 132 -12.16 -21.82 5.43
C ASN A 132 -11.73 -20.57 6.24
N TYR A 133 -10.52 -20.56 6.79
CA TYR A 133 -9.97 -19.41 7.51
C TYR A 133 -9.22 -18.44 6.57
N GLY A 134 -9.10 -18.75 5.28
CA GLY A 134 -8.39 -17.93 4.29
C GLY A 134 -6.87 -18.07 4.36
N GLY A 135 -6.17 -16.97 4.10
CA GLY A 135 -4.71 -16.89 4.14
C GLY A 135 -4.08 -17.14 2.77
N ASP A 136 -4.16 -16.12 1.92
CA ASP A 136 -3.54 -16.12 0.61
C ASP A 136 -2.09 -15.67 0.74
N LEU A 137 -1.17 -16.48 0.23
CA LEU A 137 0.27 -16.22 0.26
C LEU A 137 0.68 -15.43 -0.96
N TYR A 138 1.35 -14.31 -0.74
CA TYR A 138 1.91 -13.47 -1.79
C TYR A 138 3.40 -13.23 -1.58
N PHE A 139 4.10 -13.15 -2.69
CA PHE A 139 5.38 -12.45 -2.76
C PHE A 139 5.14 -11.05 -3.35
N ALA A 140 5.74 -10.03 -2.77
CA ALA A 140 5.72 -8.69 -3.29
C ALA A 140 7.12 -8.10 -3.34
N TYR A 141 7.28 -7.13 -4.23
CA TYR A 141 8.51 -6.40 -4.40
C TYR A 141 8.19 -4.93 -4.64
N THR A 142 8.72 -4.07 -3.79
CA THR A 142 8.68 -2.62 -3.95
C THR A 142 10.10 -2.09 -4.14
N GLN A 143 10.29 -1.21 -5.11
CA GLN A 143 11.53 -0.49 -5.33
C GLN A 143 11.25 1.01 -5.40
N ARG A 144 11.98 1.80 -4.62
CA ARG A 144 11.94 3.28 -4.67
C ARG A 144 13.31 3.78 -5.09
N SER A 145 13.37 4.72 -6.02
CA SER A 145 14.65 5.25 -6.52
C SER A 145 14.63 6.76 -6.56
N TRP A 146 15.80 7.35 -6.28
CA TRP A 146 16.07 8.79 -6.37
C TRP A 146 17.27 8.99 -7.28
N TRP A 147 16.99 9.55 -8.45
CA TRP A 147 17.93 9.69 -9.54
C TRP A 147 18.27 11.16 -9.77
N GLN A 148 19.56 11.48 -9.72
CA GLN A 148 20.09 12.80 -10.06
C GLN A 148 20.10 13.00 -11.58
N ALA A 149 18.97 12.76 -12.24
CA ALA A 149 18.85 12.74 -13.71
C ALA A 149 19.38 14.01 -14.38
N TYR A 150 19.25 15.14 -13.69
CA TYR A 150 19.60 16.47 -14.18
C TYR A 150 21.02 16.91 -13.82
N ASN A 151 21.70 16.19 -12.91
CA ASN A 151 23.02 16.54 -12.42
C ASN A 151 24.10 16.05 -13.40
N THR A 152 24.22 16.73 -14.54
CA THR A 152 25.18 16.35 -15.58
C THR A 152 26.63 16.54 -15.13
N ASP A 153 26.89 17.44 -14.19
CA ASP A 153 28.22 17.71 -13.65
C ASP A 153 28.77 16.51 -12.87
N SER A 154 27.89 15.72 -12.25
CA SER A 154 28.20 14.45 -11.58
C SER A 154 27.88 13.19 -12.42
N SER A 155 27.64 13.33 -13.73
CA SER A 155 27.26 12.22 -14.63
C SER A 155 25.91 11.54 -14.31
N SER A 156 24.96 12.30 -13.77
CA SER A 156 23.58 11.89 -13.49
C SER A 156 23.42 10.57 -12.72
N PRO A 157 24.04 10.40 -11.54
CA PRO A 157 24.05 9.12 -10.83
C PRO A 157 22.70 8.85 -10.13
N PHE A 158 22.39 7.58 -9.89
CA PHE A 158 21.40 7.25 -8.86
C PHE A 158 21.98 7.60 -7.50
N ARG A 159 21.32 8.52 -6.78
CA ARG A 159 21.68 8.84 -5.40
C ARG A 159 21.32 7.66 -4.51
N GLU A 160 20.12 7.14 -4.66
CA GLU A 160 19.61 6.07 -3.81
C GLU A 160 18.62 5.18 -4.56
N THR A 161 18.63 3.88 -4.24
CA THR A 161 17.54 2.95 -4.54
C THR A 161 17.29 2.10 -3.31
N ASN A 162 16.03 1.91 -2.93
CA ASN A 162 15.63 0.99 -1.88
C ASN A 162 14.89 -0.18 -2.50
N TYR A 163 15.29 -1.38 -2.08
CA TYR A 163 14.78 -2.68 -2.48
C TYR A 163 14.01 -3.26 -1.29
N GLU A 164 12.71 -3.52 -1.47
CA GLU A 164 11.82 -3.97 -0.41
C GLU A 164 11.02 -5.21 -0.87
N PRO A 165 11.65 -6.40 -0.90
CA PRO A 165 10.92 -7.66 -1.04
C PRO A 165 10.15 -8.00 0.24
N GLU A 166 8.99 -8.61 0.06
CA GLU A 166 8.09 -9.01 1.13
C GLU A 166 7.42 -10.35 0.80
N LEU A 167 7.29 -11.23 1.79
CA LEU A 167 6.43 -12.41 1.72
C LEU A 167 5.34 -12.24 2.77
N PHE A 168 4.08 -12.38 2.38
CA PHE A 168 2.97 -12.13 3.30
C PHE A 168 1.78 -13.05 3.12
N LEU A 169 1.09 -13.29 4.23
CA LEU A 169 -0.23 -13.91 4.26
C LEU A 169 -1.28 -12.81 4.38
N ASP A 170 -2.26 -12.80 3.47
CA ASP A 170 -3.39 -11.89 3.50
C ASP A 170 -4.66 -12.64 3.93
N PHE A 171 -5.28 -12.16 5.00
CA PHE A 171 -6.52 -12.70 5.53
C PHE A 171 -7.63 -11.70 5.29
N GLU A 172 -8.57 -12.06 4.43
CA GLU A 172 -9.77 -11.25 4.24
C GLU A 172 -10.57 -11.17 5.54
N ASN A 173 -11.10 -9.97 5.84
CA ASN A 173 -11.96 -9.77 6.98
C ASN A 173 -13.20 -8.97 6.57
N ARG A 174 -14.26 -9.08 7.36
CA ARG A 174 -15.54 -8.38 7.17
C ARG A 174 -16.05 -7.80 8.49
N LEU A 175 -15.19 -7.71 9.50
CA LEU A 175 -15.54 -7.19 10.81
C LEU A 175 -15.82 -5.70 10.70
N ASN A 176 -17.04 -5.28 11.00
CA ASN A 176 -17.42 -3.87 11.07
C ASN A 176 -17.47 -3.44 12.53
N VAL A 177 -16.73 -2.39 12.88
CA VAL A 177 -16.67 -1.83 14.24
C VAL A 177 -16.89 -0.32 14.14
N LEU A 178 -17.95 0.19 14.78
CA LEU A 178 -18.29 1.63 14.75
C LEU A 178 -18.38 2.23 13.34
N GLY A 179 -18.86 1.43 12.36
CA GLY A 179 -18.98 1.80 10.96
C GLY A 179 -17.67 1.74 10.16
N TRP A 180 -16.58 1.24 10.76
CA TRP A 180 -15.35 0.93 10.04
C TRP A 180 -15.28 -0.57 9.76
N THR A 181 -15.23 -0.93 8.49
CA THR A 181 -15.09 -2.31 8.04
C THR A 181 -13.61 -2.66 7.91
N ASN A 182 -13.11 -3.58 8.72
CA ASN A 182 -11.80 -4.19 8.49
C ASN A 182 -11.90 -5.14 7.29
N ILE A 183 -11.20 -4.81 6.20
CA ILE A 183 -11.32 -5.54 4.92
C ILE A 183 -10.28 -6.65 4.78
N ASN A 184 -9.13 -6.50 5.42
CA ASN A 184 -8.08 -7.50 5.47
C ASN A 184 -7.11 -7.27 6.64
N ASN A 185 -6.37 -8.33 6.96
CA ASN A 185 -5.19 -8.30 7.83
C ASN A 185 -4.07 -9.06 7.14
N ARG A 186 -2.93 -8.40 6.98
CA ARG A 186 -1.73 -8.97 6.38
C ARG A 186 -0.67 -9.17 7.45
N VAL A 187 -0.07 -10.36 7.49
CA VAL A 187 1.16 -10.61 8.26
C VAL A 187 2.29 -10.86 7.28
N SER A 188 3.37 -10.07 7.39
CA SER A 188 4.48 -10.12 6.45
C SER A 188 5.83 -10.29 7.12
N ILE A 189 6.74 -10.95 6.39
CA ILE A 189 8.17 -10.85 6.59
C ILE A 189 8.72 -9.95 5.49
N ASN A 190 9.43 -8.89 5.89
CA ASN A 190 9.85 -7.81 5.04
C ASN A 190 11.35 -7.60 5.21
N HIS A 191 12.06 -7.52 4.09
CA HIS A 191 13.43 -7.05 4.05
C HIS A 191 13.45 -5.73 3.30
N GLN A 192 14.16 -4.72 3.82
CA GLN A 192 14.38 -3.48 3.10
C GLN A 192 15.85 -3.10 3.18
N SER A 193 16.47 -2.87 2.04
CA SER A 193 17.87 -2.43 1.96
C SER A 193 18.08 -1.48 0.78
N ASN A 194 19.23 -0.82 0.75
CA ASN A 194 19.59 0.03 -0.39
C ASN A 194 20.57 -0.62 -1.38
N GLY A 195 21.02 -1.85 -1.12
CA GLY A 195 21.93 -2.60 -1.99
C GLY A 195 23.31 -1.95 -2.16
N ARG A 196 23.70 -1.03 -1.26
CA ARG A 196 25.03 -0.41 -1.24
C ARG A 196 25.99 -1.23 -0.39
N SER A 197 27.28 -1.01 -0.58
CA SER A 197 28.32 -1.50 0.33
C SER A 197 28.69 -0.42 1.35
N ASP A 198 29.43 -0.79 2.38
CA ASP A 198 29.96 0.15 3.36
C ASP A 198 30.74 1.30 2.72
N PRO A 199 30.63 2.53 3.27
CA PRO A 199 29.85 2.92 4.47
C PRO A 199 28.41 3.35 4.17
N LEU A 200 27.94 3.18 2.93
CA LEU A 200 26.61 3.59 2.48
C LEU A 200 25.57 2.48 2.64
N SER A 201 25.96 1.28 3.06
CA SER A 201 25.05 0.17 3.31
C SER A 201 23.98 0.57 4.32
N ARG A 202 22.72 0.29 4.01
CA ARG A 202 21.58 0.46 4.91
C ARG A 202 20.65 -0.71 4.70
N SER A 203 20.24 -1.35 5.79
CA SER A 203 19.34 -2.50 5.76
C SER A 203 18.64 -2.72 7.09
N TRP A 204 17.49 -3.38 7.03
CA TRP A 204 16.78 -3.90 8.20
C TRP A 204 15.76 -4.97 7.76
N ASN A 205 15.36 -5.78 8.73
CA ASN A 205 14.37 -6.83 8.56
C ASN A 205 13.20 -6.62 9.53
N ARG A 206 11.97 -6.88 9.08
CA ARG A 206 10.75 -6.59 9.85
C ARG A 206 9.72 -7.72 9.74
N VAL A 207 8.97 -7.89 10.82
CA VAL A 207 7.66 -8.56 10.79
C VAL A 207 6.59 -7.49 10.90
N ILE A 208 5.66 -7.43 9.95
CA ILE A 208 4.64 -6.36 9.88
C ILE A 208 3.26 -6.99 9.99
N LEU A 209 2.38 -6.37 10.79
CA LEU A 209 0.94 -6.65 10.80
C LEU A 209 0.23 -5.43 10.23
N GLU A 210 -0.34 -5.53 9.03
CA GLU A 210 -1.09 -4.46 8.39
C GLU A 210 -2.59 -4.77 8.44
N SER A 211 -3.37 -3.88 9.06
CA SER A 211 -4.84 -3.97 9.09
C SER A 211 -5.44 -2.79 8.34
N THR A 212 -6.25 -3.07 7.31
CA THR A 212 -6.91 -2.02 6.53
C THR A 212 -8.40 -1.93 6.86
N PHE A 213 -8.88 -0.70 7.05
CA PHE A 213 -10.25 -0.36 7.41
C PHE A 213 -10.84 0.60 6.39
N LEU A 214 -12.10 0.38 6.02
CA LEU A 214 -12.87 1.25 5.15
C LEU A 214 -14.08 1.83 5.87
N LYS A 215 -14.42 3.07 5.51
CA LYS A 215 -15.67 3.71 5.88
C LYS A 215 -16.03 4.76 4.84
N ASP A 216 -17.09 4.52 4.07
CA ASP A 216 -17.48 5.37 2.94
C ASP A 216 -16.29 5.61 1.99
N ASP A 217 -15.93 6.87 1.75
CA ASP A 217 -14.77 7.28 0.95
C ASP A 217 -13.44 7.31 1.72
N TRP A 218 -13.40 6.83 2.96
CA TRP A 218 -12.19 6.81 3.79
C TRP A 218 -11.56 5.41 3.85
N LEU A 219 -10.23 5.40 3.85
CA LEU A 219 -9.41 4.23 4.14
C LEU A 219 -8.44 4.59 5.26
N VAL A 220 -8.30 3.69 6.23
CA VAL A 220 -7.28 3.75 7.26
C VAL A 220 -6.51 2.44 7.25
N SER A 221 -5.19 2.52 7.16
CA SER A 221 -4.30 1.37 7.33
C SER A 221 -3.38 1.62 8.51
N VAL A 222 -3.24 0.60 9.36
CA VAL A 222 -2.35 0.61 10.53
C VAL A 222 -1.43 -0.58 10.40
N ALA A 223 -0.13 -0.32 10.35
CA ALA A 223 0.91 -1.30 10.04
C ALA A 223 2.02 -1.29 11.11
N PRO A 224 1.77 -1.70 12.36
CA PRO A 224 2.82 -1.94 13.32
C PRO A 224 3.84 -2.95 12.78
N HIS A 225 5.12 -2.68 13.04
CA HIS A 225 6.21 -3.58 12.73
C HIS A 225 7.08 -3.86 13.94
N TRP A 226 7.66 -5.05 13.95
CA TRP A 226 8.74 -5.41 14.85
C TRP A 226 10.01 -5.58 14.03
N ARG A 227 11.07 -4.86 14.40
CA ARG A 227 12.40 -5.04 13.81
C ARG A 227 12.99 -6.37 14.28
N VAL A 228 13.39 -7.21 13.33
CA VAL A 228 14.13 -8.43 13.63
C VAL A 228 15.56 -8.02 14.00
N PRO A 229 16.05 -8.36 15.21
CA PRO A 229 17.39 -7.97 15.64
C PRO A 229 18.49 -8.54 14.75
N GLU A 230 19.50 -7.71 14.48
CA GLU A 230 20.72 -8.06 13.77
C GLU A 230 21.89 -8.11 14.77
N SER A 231 23.01 -8.73 14.38
CA SER A 231 24.20 -8.75 15.24
C SER A 231 24.87 -7.37 15.21
N ASP A 232 25.44 -6.90 16.32
CA ASP A 232 26.05 -5.56 16.42
C ASP A 232 27.12 -5.28 15.34
N GLY A 233 27.76 -6.32 14.81
CA GLY A 233 28.78 -6.21 13.76
C GLY A 233 28.24 -6.18 12.33
N ASP A 234 26.96 -6.53 12.14
CA ASP A 234 26.28 -6.61 10.84
C ASP A 234 25.12 -5.59 10.74
N ASP A 235 24.90 -4.75 11.76
CA ASP A 235 23.83 -3.77 11.81
C ASP A 235 24.27 -2.43 11.18
N ASP A 236 23.85 -2.22 9.93
CA ASP A 236 24.14 -1.02 9.14
C ASP A 236 23.58 0.29 9.75
N ASN A 237 22.54 0.19 10.57
CA ASN A 237 21.80 1.33 11.12
C ASN A 237 21.15 0.97 12.47
N PRO A 238 21.95 0.85 13.55
CA PRO A 238 21.47 0.36 14.85
C PRO A 238 20.38 1.20 15.50
N ASP A 239 20.32 2.49 15.16
CA ASP A 239 19.38 3.45 15.71
C ASP A 239 18.19 3.76 14.79
N ILE A 240 17.95 2.96 13.73
CA ILE A 240 16.86 3.18 12.77
C ILE A 240 15.48 3.31 13.42
N GLU A 241 15.21 2.59 14.52
CA GLU A 241 13.94 2.68 15.27
C GLU A 241 13.73 4.05 15.95
N ARG A 242 14.80 4.83 16.17
CA ARG A 242 14.67 6.22 16.65
C ARG A 242 14.02 7.12 15.61
N TYR A 243 14.06 6.75 14.33
CA TYR A 243 13.61 7.57 13.21
C TYR A 243 12.40 6.99 12.48
N MET A 244 12.41 5.68 12.24
CA MET A 244 11.32 4.95 11.58
C MET A 244 10.24 4.50 12.56
N GLY A 245 10.55 4.42 13.86
CA GLY A 245 9.63 3.97 14.89
C GLY A 245 9.19 2.52 14.72
N TYR A 246 7.93 2.26 15.05
CA TYR A 246 7.37 0.92 15.23
C TYR A 246 6.16 0.61 14.35
N GLY A 247 5.93 1.42 13.33
CA GLY A 247 4.87 1.18 12.36
C GLY A 247 4.45 2.41 11.60
N ASP A 248 3.62 2.16 10.59
CA ASP A 248 3.06 3.18 9.72
C ASP A 248 1.55 3.32 9.96
N ILE A 249 1.05 4.55 9.87
CA ILE A 249 -0.39 4.82 9.81
C ILE A 249 -0.65 5.57 8.52
N THR A 250 -1.59 5.08 7.72
CA THR A 250 -2.05 5.75 6.50
C THR A 250 -3.53 6.07 6.60
N VAL A 251 -3.89 7.31 6.32
CA VAL A 251 -5.28 7.75 6.15
C VAL A 251 -5.43 8.23 4.72
N ALA A 252 -6.36 7.67 3.98
CA ALA A 252 -6.67 8.08 2.62
C ALA A 252 -8.14 8.43 2.48
N ARG A 253 -8.42 9.31 1.52
CA ARG A 253 -9.78 9.71 1.18
C ARG A 253 -9.95 9.85 -0.32
N ARG A 254 -11.08 9.34 -0.81
CA ARG A 254 -11.54 9.57 -2.19
C ARG A 254 -12.39 10.85 -2.28
N PHE A 255 -12.23 11.58 -3.38
CA PHE A 255 -13.00 12.77 -3.74
C PHE A 255 -13.48 12.65 -5.19
N GLY A 256 -14.61 11.97 -5.39
CA GLY A 256 -15.03 11.57 -6.74
C GLY A 256 -13.97 10.67 -7.38
N ASN A 257 -13.36 11.13 -8.49
CA ASN A 257 -12.32 10.36 -9.18
C ASN A 257 -10.88 10.68 -8.71
N SER A 258 -10.71 11.64 -7.80
CA SER A 258 -9.42 11.98 -7.19
C SER A 258 -9.25 11.32 -5.82
N GLU A 259 -8.02 11.22 -5.34
CA GLU A 259 -7.72 10.63 -4.03
C GLU A 259 -6.54 11.33 -3.38
N ALA A 260 -6.61 11.47 -2.05
CA ALA A 260 -5.48 11.93 -1.24
C ALA A 260 -5.13 10.86 -0.20
N SER A 261 -3.86 10.72 0.12
CA SER A 261 -3.38 9.90 1.23
C SER A 261 -2.38 10.67 2.08
N LEU A 262 -2.42 10.40 3.38
CA LEU A 262 -1.49 10.93 4.36
C LEU A 262 -0.95 9.76 5.18
N GLN A 263 0.36 9.53 5.08
CA GLN A 263 1.07 8.50 5.82
C GLN A 263 1.97 9.14 6.86
N TRP A 264 2.04 8.53 8.03
CA TRP A 264 2.98 8.85 9.09
C TRP A 264 3.74 7.62 9.53
N HIS A 265 5.01 7.82 9.86
CA HIS A 265 5.86 6.86 10.55
C HIS A 265 6.78 7.60 11.52
N GLY A 266 7.44 6.87 12.41
CA GLY A 266 8.46 7.43 13.31
C GLY A 266 8.23 7.16 14.79
N ASN A 267 9.08 7.77 15.61
CA ASN A 267 9.17 7.53 17.04
C ASN A 267 8.81 8.81 17.82
N PRO A 268 7.56 8.92 18.31
CA PRO A 268 7.10 10.08 19.06
C PRO A 268 7.94 10.37 20.31
N SER A 269 8.50 9.34 20.97
CA SER A 269 9.33 9.52 22.17
C SER A 269 10.65 10.22 21.88
N SER A 270 11.23 9.96 20.70
CA SER A 270 12.46 10.62 20.22
C SER A 270 12.19 11.92 19.47
N GLY A 271 10.92 12.23 19.15
CA GLY A 271 10.52 13.42 18.41
C GLY A 271 10.80 13.36 16.90
N ASN A 272 11.20 12.19 16.39
CA ASN A 272 11.49 11.99 14.96
C ASN A 272 10.25 11.39 14.29
N MET A 273 9.70 12.10 13.32
CA MET A 273 8.55 11.68 12.54
C MET A 273 8.83 11.87 11.05
N GLY A 274 8.26 11.01 10.22
CA GLY A 274 8.11 11.17 8.79
C GLY A 274 6.64 11.38 8.43
N THR A 275 6.37 12.18 7.39
CA THR A 275 5.02 12.41 6.89
C THR A 275 5.05 12.50 5.38
N GLN A 276 4.22 11.70 4.71
CA GLN A 276 4.03 11.73 3.27
C GLN A 276 2.58 12.05 2.94
N LEU A 277 2.38 13.07 2.11
CA LEU A 277 1.10 13.41 1.51
C LEU A 277 1.17 13.09 0.02
N ASP A 278 0.21 12.33 -0.48
CA ASP A 278 0.03 12.09 -1.91
C ASP A 278 -1.36 12.59 -2.33
N TYR A 279 -1.44 13.19 -3.51
CA TYR A 279 -2.68 13.54 -4.17
C TYR A 279 -2.63 13.09 -5.62
N SER A 280 -3.64 12.31 -6.05
CA SER A 280 -3.73 11.82 -7.43
C SER A 280 -5.08 12.12 -8.05
N TRP A 281 -5.10 12.43 -9.34
CA TRP A 281 -6.31 12.74 -10.09
C TRP A 281 -6.25 12.09 -11.49
N PRO A 282 -7.39 11.76 -12.12
CA PRO A 282 -7.40 11.17 -13.45
C PRO A 282 -6.79 12.12 -14.47
N MET A 283 -6.06 11.58 -15.45
CA MET A 283 -5.48 12.38 -16.53
C MET A 283 -5.78 11.81 -17.91
N PHE A 284 -5.29 10.62 -18.25
CA PHE A 284 -5.57 9.97 -19.54
C PHE A 284 -5.53 8.45 -19.43
N GLY A 285 -6.64 7.79 -19.81
CA GLY A 285 -6.79 6.34 -19.64
C GLY A 285 -6.55 5.93 -18.18
N SER A 286 -5.67 4.95 -17.96
CA SER A 286 -5.25 4.52 -16.62
C SER A 286 -4.25 5.45 -15.94
N ILE A 287 -3.68 6.44 -16.64
CA ILE A 287 -2.64 7.32 -16.10
C ILE A 287 -3.28 8.48 -15.32
N ARG A 288 -2.75 8.69 -14.13
CA ARG A 288 -3.20 9.69 -13.16
C ARG A 288 -2.11 10.74 -12.96
N GLY A 289 -2.48 12.01 -12.88
CA GLY A 289 -1.61 13.04 -12.34
C GLY A 289 -1.31 12.77 -10.87
N HIS A 290 -0.11 13.09 -10.43
CA HIS A 290 0.36 12.75 -9.10
C HIS A 290 1.20 13.88 -8.49
N LEU A 291 0.85 14.30 -7.28
CA LEU A 291 1.59 15.23 -6.44
C LEU A 291 1.96 14.50 -5.14
N GLN A 292 3.23 14.57 -4.76
CA GLN A 292 3.74 13.99 -3.51
C GLN A 292 4.48 15.05 -2.72
N TYR A 293 4.26 15.12 -1.42
CA TYR A 293 4.99 15.95 -0.49
C TYR A 293 5.48 15.12 0.69
N PHE A 294 6.78 15.15 0.95
CA PHE A 294 7.39 14.48 2.08
C PHE A 294 8.03 15.49 3.03
N TYR A 295 7.86 15.26 4.33
CA TYR A 295 8.51 16.05 5.38
C TYR A 295 8.87 15.18 6.58
N GLY A 296 10.12 15.24 7.02
CA GLY A 296 10.58 14.54 8.22
C GLY A 296 11.75 13.60 7.96
N TYR A 297 11.82 12.51 8.71
CA TYR A 297 12.88 11.50 8.65
C TYR A 297 12.40 10.25 7.91
N GLY A 298 13.31 9.46 7.32
CA GLY A 298 12.90 8.21 6.67
C GLY A 298 12.30 8.36 5.27
N ASP A 299 12.71 9.38 4.50
CA ASP A 299 12.28 9.50 3.10
C ASP A 299 12.83 8.31 2.27
N SER A 300 14.08 7.95 2.53
CA SER A 300 14.80 6.81 1.95
C SER A 300 15.70 6.17 3.01
N MET A 301 16.18 4.94 2.78
CA MET A 301 17.08 4.25 3.73
C MET A 301 18.36 5.03 3.99
N ILE A 302 18.99 5.64 2.98
CA ILE A 302 20.20 6.45 3.20
C ILE A 302 19.94 7.78 3.92
N ASP A 303 18.70 8.25 3.91
CA ASP A 303 18.25 9.47 4.61
C ASP A 303 17.37 9.15 5.82
N TYR A 304 17.48 7.95 6.39
CA TYR A 304 16.63 7.55 7.52
C TYR A 304 16.78 8.48 8.73
N ASP A 305 18.02 8.93 8.99
CA ASP A 305 18.42 9.83 10.06
C ASP A 305 18.54 11.29 9.61
N HIS A 306 18.17 11.61 8.36
CA HIS A 306 18.28 12.95 7.78
C HIS A 306 16.91 13.58 7.51
N ARG A 307 16.71 14.79 8.04
CA ARG A 307 15.42 15.50 7.91
C ARG A 307 15.27 16.09 6.51
N THR A 308 14.38 15.49 5.74
CA THR A 308 14.07 15.83 4.36
C THR A 308 12.80 16.66 4.23
N GLN A 309 12.77 17.54 3.23
CA GLN A 309 11.57 18.24 2.79
C GLN A 309 11.55 18.21 1.26
N ARG A 310 10.64 17.42 0.70
CA ARG A 310 10.60 17.11 -0.73
C ARG A 310 9.20 17.32 -1.29
N ILE A 311 9.11 17.95 -2.45
CA ILE A 311 7.87 18.04 -3.24
C ILE A 311 8.13 17.46 -4.62
N GLY A 312 7.24 16.58 -5.07
CA GLY A 312 7.36 15.93 -6.37
C GLY A 312 6.06 15.97 -7.16
N ILE A 313 6.16 16.15 -8.47
CA ILE A 313 5.03 16.11 -9.39
C ILE A 313 5.33 15.18 -10.57
N GLY A 314 4.32 14.42 -10.98
CA GLY A 314 4.41 13.50 -12.10
C GLY A 314 3.14 12.67 -12.28
N PHE A 315 3.33 11.36 -12.42
CA PHE A 315 2.29 10.44 -12.84
C PHE A 315 2.24 9.20 -11.96
N SER A 316 1.05 8.62 -11.81
CA SER A 316 0.84 7.31 -11.19
C SER A 316 -0.09 6.44 -12.03
N ILE A 317 0.01 5.13 -11.87
CA ILE A 317 -0.65 4.16 -12.75
C ILE A 317 -1.88 3.53 -12.09
N ASN A 318 -1.79 3.21 -10.80
CA ASN A 318 -2.87 2.54 -10.08
C ASN A 318 -3.43 3.43 -8.95
N PRO A 319 -4.76 3.47 -8.75
CA PRO A 319 -5.35 4.17 -7.62
C PRO A 319 -5.14 3.39 -6.31
N LEU A 320 -5.31 4.05 -5.16
CA LEU A 320 -5.38 3.39 -3.85
C LEU A 320 -6.74 2.71 -3.68
N PHE A 321 -7.79 3.39 -4.13
CA PHE A 321 -9.15 2.91 -4.10
C PHE A 321 -9.54 2.32 -5.47
N THR A 322 -10.27 1.21 -5.49
CA THR A 322 -10.96 0.76 -6.71
C THR A 322 -11.94 1.85 -7.14
N SER A 323 -11.96 2.25 -8.41
CA SER A 323 -12.97 3.19 -8.90
C SER A 323 -14.34 2.54 -8.82
N GLY A 324 -15.25 3.08 -7.99
CA GLY A 324 -16.65 2.70 -8.06
C GLY A 324 -17.21 3.19 -9.40
N SER A 325 -17.80 2.28 -10.17
CA SER A 325 -18.44 2.50 -11.48
C SER A 325 -17.72 3.50 -12.39
N ASP A 326 -16.76 3.02 -13.18
CA ASP A 326 -16.02 3.84 -14.12
C ASP A 326 -16.90 4.21 -15.34
N PRO A 327 -17.23 5.49 -15.59
CA PRO A 327 -17.99 5.90 -16.78
C PRO A 327 -17.15 5.86 -18.07
N TYR A 328 -15.86 5.50 -17.99
CA TYR A 328 -14.95 5.45 -19.14
C TYR A 328 -14.95 4.11 -19.89
N PHE A 329 -15.83 3.16 -19.49
CA PHE A 329 -16.05 1.88 -20.17
C PHE A 329 -17.48 1.72 -20.70
N GLU A 330 -18.16 2.82 -21.05
CA GLU A 330 -19.35 2.80 -21.92
C GLU A 330 -19.05 3.26 -23.35
#